data_AF-A0A8S3F0R4-F1
#
_entry.id   AF-A0A8S3F0R4-F1
#
_cell.length_a   1.000
_cell.length_b   1.000
_cell.length_c   1.000
_cell.angle_alpha   90.00
_cell.angle_beta   90.00
_cell.angle_gamma   90.00
#
_symmetry.space_group_name_H-M   'P 1'
#
loop_
_entity.id
_entity.type
_entity.pdbx_description
1 polymer ?
#
loop_
_entity_poly.entity_id
_entity_poly.type
_entity_poly.pdbx_seq_one_letter_code
_entity_poly.pdbx_strand_id
1 'polypeptide(L)'
;IQLLQNSVRNTESDIYSKSVEYPWQRSVAFNKVPYFINHSDQTTSWDHPKMLELMRSFSNFNDIRFSAYRTAMKLRTLQKRLCLDLTSLSDIISVFEEHQTIDSPNKNIDKYIDIAEILYYLQSIFTKTSNEYPQLVNVTLTVDLALNWLLNIYDLNRTGSIRLLAMKMALALLCRGNIEEKYRYVFSLVAYTPTDNDACDVVDRQRLSILFQQAIVIPKQLGEIAAFGGS
;
A
#
# COMPACT_ATOMS: atom_id res chain seq x y z
N ILE A 1 23.36 23.17 0.41
CA ILE A 1 22.92 21.78 0.70
C ILE A 1 21.41 21.70 0.93
N GLN A 2 20.83 22.52 1.81
CA GLN A 2 19.38 22.58 2.07
C GLN A 2 18.53 23.04 0.86
N LEU A 3 19.06 23.95 0.03
CA LEU A 3 18.42 24.39 -1.22
C LEU A 3 18.42 23.30 -2.32
N LEU A 4 19.43 22.41 -2.34
CA LEU A 4 19.48 21.27 -3.26
C LEU A 4 18.53 20.15 -2.82
N GLN A 5 18.40 19.89 -1.51
CA GLN A 5 17.40 18.97 -0.98
C GLN A 5 15.95 19.48 -1.17
N ASN A 6 15.73 20.79 -1.25
CA ASN A 6 14.42 21.36 -1.57
C ASN A 6 14.12 21.33 -3.07
N SER A 7 15.15 21.44 -3.92
CA SER A 7 15.02 21.26 -5.38
C SER A 7 14.64 19.83 -5.75
N VAL A 8 15.22 18.81 -5.10
CA VAL A 8 14.87 17.39 -5.31
C VAL A 8 13.48 17.05 -4.74
N ARG A 9 13.04 17.71 -3.67
CA ARG A 9 11.70 17.54 -3.08
C ARG A 9 10.58 18.23 -3.87
N ASN A 10 10.86 19.32 -4.57
CA ASN A 10 9.90 19.95 -5.48
C ASN A 10 9.71 19.17 -6.79
N THR A 11 10.70 18.40 -7.23
CA THR A 11 10.58 17.54 -8.43
C THR A 11 9.68 16.32 -8.21
N GLU A 12 9.56 15.79 -6.99
CA GLU A 12 8.65 14.66 -6.71
C GLU A 12 7.18 15.05 -6.86
N SER A 13 6.80 16.28 -6.50
CA SER A 13 5.45 16.80 -6.73
C SER A 13 5.10 16.91 -8.21
N ASP A 14 6.10 17.07 -9.08
CA ASP A 14 5.94 17.26 -10.52
C ASP A 14 5.83 15.94 -11.28
N ILE A 15 6.56 14.89 -10.86
CA ILE A 15 6.54 13.58 -11.53
C ILE A 15 5.13 12.96 -11.51
N TYR A 16 4.46 13.01 -10.35
CA TYR A 16 3.12 12.43 -10.20
C TYR A 16 1.99 13.34 -10.69
N SER A 17 2.28 14.57 -11.12
CA SER A 17 1.23 15.44 -11.72
C SER A 17 0.58 14.80 -12.95
N LYS A 18 1.34 13.94 -13.66
CA LYS A 18 0.92 13.19 -14.85
C LYS A 18 0.12 11.91 -14.53
N SER A 19 -0.17 11.61 -13.26
CA SER A 19 -1.04 10.48 -12.89
C SER A 19 -2.50 10.71 -13.28
N VAL A 20 -2.88 11.99 -13.40
CA VAL A 20 -4.21 12.44 -13.80
C VAL A 20 -4.16 13.26 -15.08
N GLU A 21 -5.32 13.38 -15.72
CA GLU A 21 -5.53 14.17 -16.93
C GLU A 21 -6.65 15.18 -16.67
N TYR A 22 -6.68 16.27 -17.45
CA TYR A 22 -7.76 17.24 -17.40
C TYR A 22 -9.13 16.52 -17.54
N PRO A 23 -10.15 16.85 -16.71
CA PRO A 23 -10.28 18.01 -15.84
C PRO A 23 -9.66 17.88 -14.44
N TRP A 24 -8.98 16.78 -14.16
CA TRP A 24 -8.38 16.53 -12.85
C TRP A 24 -6.96 17.09 -12.76
N GLN A 25 -6.64 17.65 -11.60
CA GLN A 25 -5.31 18.11 -11.24
C GLN A 25 -4.91 17.54 -9.89
N ARG A 26 -3.74 16.91 -9.84
CA ARG A 26 -3.12 16.49 -8.59
C ARG A 26 -2.46 17.69 -7.91
N SER A 27 -2.67 17.83 -6.62
CA SER A 27 -2.08 18.86 -5.77
C SER A 27 -1.62 18.24 -4.45
N VAL A 28 -0.88 19.00 -3.64
CA VAL A 28 -0.29 18.53 -2.38
C VAL A 28 -0.68 19.49 -1.27
N ALA A 29 -1.25 18.95 -0.19
CA ALA A 29 -1.64 19.73 0.98
C ALA A 29 -0.41 20.07 1.85
N PHE A 30 -0.61 20.92 2.87
CA PHE A 30 0.48 21.37 3.75
C PHE A 30 1.21 20.21 4.45
N ASN A 31 0.46 19.20 4.86
CA ASN A 31 0.93 17.93 5.45
C ASN A 31 1.55 16.95 4.44
N LYS A 32 1.82 17.38 3.20
CA LYS A 32 2.38 16.57 2.10
C LYS A 32 1.46 15.47 1.56
N VAL A 33 0.23 15.39 2.04
CA VAL A 33 -0.76 14.44 1.54
C VAL A 33 -1.28 14.91 0.17
N PRO A 34 -1.28 14.06 -0.86
CA PRO A 34 -1.86 14.39 -2.16
C PRO A 34 -3.39 14.51 -2.08
N TYR A 35 -3.93 15.46 -2.84
CA TYR A 35 -5.37 15.57 -3.11
C TYR A 35 -5.60 15.94 -4.58
N PHE A 36 -6.83 15.79 -5.04
CA PHE A 36 -7.21 15.93 -6.44
C PHE A 36 -8.29 16.99 -6.57
N ILE A 37 -8.08 17.91 -7.51
CA ILE A 37 -9.00 19.00 -7.83
C ILE A 37 -9.68 18.64 -9.15
N ASN A 38 -11.00 18.68 -9.20
CA ASN A 38 -11.76 18.56 -10.43
C ASN A 38 -12.22 19.95 -10.89
N HIS A 39 -11.66 20.41 -12.01
CA HIS A 39 -11.97 21.73 -12.55
C HIS A 39 -13.34 21.80 -13.22
N SER A 40 -13.95 20.66 -13.59
CA SER A 40 -15.28 20.66 -14.22
C SER A 40 -16.41 20.95 -13.25
N ASP A 41 -16.33 20.46 -12.01
CA ASP A 41 -17.36 20.66 -10.98
C ASP A 41 -16.87 21.50 -9.78
N GLN A 42 -15.62 21.99 -9.84
CA GLN A 42 -14.98 22.81 -8.82
C GLN A 42 -14.90 22.11 -7.44
N THR A 43 -14.72 20.79 -7.44
CA THR A 43 -14.59 19.99 -6.22
C THR A 43 -13.16 19.60 -5.91
N THR A 44 -12.90 19.25 -4.65
CA THR A 44 -11.66 18.61 -4.23
C THR A 44 -11.94 17.27 -3.55
N SER A 45 -11.02 16.32 -3.72
CA SER A 45 -11.14 14.95 -3.22
C SER A 45 -9.79 14.45 -2.73
N TRP A 46 -9.77 13.67 -1.66
CA TRP A 46 -8.57 12.93 -1.26
C TRP A 46 -8.32 11.72 -2.15
N ASP A 47 -9.36 11.22 -2.81
CA ASP A 47 -9.29 10.02 -3.63
C ASP A 47 -8.96 10.35 -5.07
N HIS A 48 -8.04 9.56 -5.64
CA HIS A 48 -7.70 9.63 -7.05
C HIS A 48 -8.94 9.28 -7.91
N PRO A 49 -9.21 9.97 -9.03
CA PRO A 49 -10.41 9.71 -9.86
C PRO A 49 -10.55 8.24 -10.31
N LYS A 50 -9.46 7.63 -10.79
CA LYS A 50 -9.42 6.19 -11.12
C LYS A 50 -9.62 5.26 -9.91
N MET A 51 -9.30 5.70 -8.69
CA MET A 51 -9.61 4.95 -7.46
C MET A 51 -11.10 5.06 -7.14
N LEU A 52 -11.70 6.24 -7.27
CA LEU A 52 -13.16 6.41 -7.12
C LEU A 52 -13.94 5.54 -8.11
N GLU A 53 -13.52 5.51 -9.37
CA GLU A 53 -14.10 4.62 -10.40
C GLU A 53 -13.97 3.15 -9.99
N LEU A 54 -12.79 2.72 -9.53
CA LEU A 54 -12.56 1.37 -9.03
C LEU A 54 -13.50 1.03 -7.86
N MET A 55 -13.59 1.89 -6.85
CA MET A 55 -14.44 1.66 -5.67
C MET A 55 -15.92 1.54 -6.06
N ARG A 56 -16.39 2.36 -7.01
CA ARG A 56 -17.77 2.25 -7.54
C ARG A 56 -18.00 0.92 -8.27
N SER A 57 -17.01 0.44 -9.01
CA SER A 57 -17.11 -0.83 -9.76
C SER A 57 -17.31 -2.05 -8.85
N PHE A 58 -16.97 -1.97 -7.56
CA PHE A 58 -17.17 -3.08 -6.63
C PHE A 58 -18.63 -3.45 -6.40
N SER A 59 -19.57 -2.54 -6.68
CA SER A 59 -21.00 -2.83 -6.67
C SER A 59 -21.39 -3.97 -7.62
N ASN A 60 -20.63 -4.16 -8.71
CA ASN A 60 -20.84 -5.24 -9.68
C ASN A 60 -20.65 -6.65 -9.08
N PHE A 61 -20.01 -6.77 -7.91
CA PHE A 61 -19.80 -8.04 -7.24
C PHE A 61 -20.84 -8.32 -6.13
N ASN A 62 -21.76 -7.40 -5.85
CA ASN A 62 -22.69 -7.51 -4.73
C ASN A 62 -23.65 -8.70 -4.86
N ASP A 63 -23.91 -9.18 -6.08
CA ASP A 63 -24.75 -10.36 -6.33
C ASP A 63 -24.07 -11.70 -5.96
N ILE A 64 -22.75 -11.69 -5.67
CA ILE A 64 -22.04 -12.88 -5.21
C ILE A 64 -22.49 -13.21 -3.79
N ARG A 65 -23.17 -14.35 -3.65
CA ARG A 65 -23.78 -14.81 -2.38
C ARG A 65 -22.75 -15.06 -1.28
N PHE A 66 -21.67 -15.76 -1.61
CA PHE A 66 -20.63 -16.10 -0.63
C PHE A 66 -19.74 -14.88 -0.37
N SER A 67 -19.78 -14.34 0.85
CA SER A 67 -19.05 -13.14 1.24
C SER A 67 -17.54 -13.24 0.98
N ALA A 68 -16.91 -14.36 1.35
CA ALA A 68 -15.49 -14.58 1.11
C ALA A 68 -15.11 -14.46 -0.39
N TYR A 69 -15.93 -15.05 -1.29
CA TYR A 69 -15.71 -14.96 -2.73
C TYR A 69 -16.01 -13.57 -3.27
N ARG A 70 -17.02 -12.89 -2.75
CA ARG A 70 -17.33 -11.50 -3.10
C ARG A 70 -16.16 -10.57 -2.75
N THR A 71 -15.65 -10.66 -1.52
CA THR A 71 -14.47 -9.92 -1.08
C THR A 71 -13.25 -10.29 -1.94
N ALA A 72 -13.04 -11.57 -2.24
CA ALA A 72 -11.94 -12.01 -3.10
C ALA A 72 -12.03 -11.41 -4.51
N MET A 73 -13.22 -11.29 -5.11
CA MET A 73 -13.40 -10.67 -6.43
C MET A 73 -13.13 -9.15 -6.39
N LYS A 74 -13.59 -8.46 -5.33
CA LYS A 74 -13.25 -7.05 -5.08
C LYS A 74 -11.73 -6.86 -4.92
N LEU A 75 -11.09 -7.69 -4.09
CA LEU A 75 -9.64 -7.69 -3.89
C LEU A 75 -8.87 -8.01 -5.18
N ARG A 76 -9.32 -8.97 -5.98
CA ARG A 76 -8.70 -9.30 -7.27
C ARG A 76 -8.75 -8.13 -8.24
N THR A 77 -9.86 -7.39 -8.24
CA THR A 77 -10.04 -6.21 -9.11
C THR A 77 -9.13 -5.07 -8.66
N LEU A 78 -9.04 -4.83 -7.35
CA LEU A 78 -8.08 -3.90 -6.75
C LEU A 78 -6.63 -4.29 -7.06
N GLN A 79 -6.27 -5.56 -6.84
CA GLN A 79 -4.95 -6.11 -7.07
C GLN A 79 -4.48 -5.84 -8.50
N LYS A 80 -5.33 -6.14 -9.49
CA LYS A 80 -5.07 -5.87 -10.91
C LYS A 80 -4.91 -4.40 -11.20
N ARG A 81 -5.77 -3.54 -10.63
CA ARG A 81 -5.71 -2.09 -10.86
C ARG A 81 -4.41 -1.49 -10.31
N LEU A 82 -3.88 -2.05 -9.22
CA LEU A 82 -2.61 -1.64 -8.61
C LEU A 82 -1.38 -2.37 -9.18
N CYS A 83 -1.56 -3.22 -10.20
CA CYS A 83 -0.51 -4.08 -10.77
C CYS A 83 0.20 -5.02 -9.77
N LEU A 84 -0.38 -5.23 -8.58
CA LEU A 84 0.21 -6.10 -7.55
C LEU A 84 0.14 -7.57 -7.95
N ASP A 85 -0.71 -7.95 -8.89
CA ASP A 85 -0.72 -9.30 -9.45
C ASP A 85 0.43 -9.59 -10.42
N LEU A 86 1.19 -8.56 -10.81
CA LEU A 86 2.42 -8.69 -11.58
C LEU A 86 3.65 -8.57 -10.67
N THR A 87 3.55 -7.82 -9.57
CA THR A 87 4.64 -7.64 -8.60
C THR A 87 4.88 -8.91 -7.78
N SER A 88 6.10 -9.45 -7.82
CA SER A 88 6.48 -10.65 -7.05
C SER A 88 6.74 -10.32 -5.57
N LEU A 89 6.51 -11.30 -4.69
CA LEU A 89 6.87 -11.17 -3.27
C LEU A 89 8.38 -10.93 -3.09
N SER A 90 9.23 -11.60 -3.88
CA SER A 90 10.69 -11.44 -3.83
C SER A 90 11.12 -10.01 -4.17
N ASP A 91 10.49 -9.35 -5.15
CA ASP A 91 10.82 -7.97 -5.49
C ASP A 91 10.48 -7.03 -4.34
N ILE A 92 9.31 -7.22 -3.72
CA ILE A 92 8.88 -6.44 -2.55
C ILE A 92 9.90 -6.60 -1.41
N ILE A 93 10.27 -7.84 -1.09
CA ILE A 93 11.24 -8.15 -0.03
C ILE A 93 12.59 -7.47 -0.33
N SER A 94 13.13 -7.66 -1.54
CA SER A 94 14.43 -7.10 -1.91
C SER A 94 14.47 -5.58 -1.78
N VAL A 95 13.42 -4.87 -2.22
CA VAL A 95 13.36 -3.40 -2.10
C VAL A 95 13.32 -2.98 -0.62
N PHE A 96 12.55 -3.67 0.21
CA PHE A 96 12.49 -3.36 1.63
C PHE A 96 13.82 -3.65 2.34
N GLU A 97 14.50 -4.73 2.00
CA GLU A 97 15.79 -5.12 2.58
C GLU A 97 16.92 -4.18 2.16
N GLU A 98 17.03 -3.86 0.86
CA GLU A 98 18.00 -2.90 0.32
C GLU A 98 18.03 -1.59 1.14
N HIS A 99 16.86 -1.13 1.58
CA HIS A 99 16.70 0.11 2.36
C HIS A 99 16.82 -0.07 3.87
N GLN A 100 16.61 -1.28 4.39
CA GLN A 100 16.67 -1.58 5.82
C GLN A 100 18.03 -2.07 6.30
N THR A 101 18.99 -2.33 5.41
CA THR A 101 20.38 -2.70 5.77
C THR A 101 21.08 -1.73 6.75
N ILE A 102 20.48 -0.59 7.07
CA ILE A 102 20.96 0.41 8.02
C ILE A 102 20.37 0.24 9.44
N ASP A 103 19.22 -0.43 9.62
CA ASP A 103 18.52 -0.58 10.90
C ASP A 103 18.20 -2.05 11.23
N SER A 104 18.54 -2.48 12.44
CA SER A 104 18.50 -3.88 12.92
C SER A 104 17.16 -4.63 12.68
N PRO A 105 17.17 -5.95 12.35
CA PRO A 105 16.03 -6.67 11.76
C PRO A 105 14.73 -6.77 12.58
N ASN A 106 14.71 -6.44 13.87
CA ASN A 106 13.56 -6.73 14.74
C ASN A 106 13.04 -5.53 15.57
N LYS A 107 13.41 -4.28 15.21
CA LYS A 107 12.99 -3.06 15.94
C LYS A 107 11.91 -2.21 15.27
N ASN A 108 11.37 -2.62 14.13
CA ASN A 108 10.61 -1.72 13.24
C ASN A 108 9.08 -1.91 13.22
N ILE A 109 8.47 -2.65 14.16
CA ILE A 109 7.01 -2.82 14.23
C ILE A 109 6.29 -1.48 14.41
N ASP A 110 6.87 -0.59 15.21
CA ASP A 110 6.32 0.74 15.51
C ASP A 110 6.91 1.85 14.62
N LYS A 111 7.74 1.52 13.62
CA LYS A 111 8.32 2.50 12.70
C LYS A 111 7.21 3.08 11.81
N TYR A 112 7.03 4.40 11.86
CA TYR A 112 6.23 5.14 10.90
C TYR A 112 7.12 5.67 9.79
N ILE A 113 6.56 5.74 8.58
CA ILE A 113 7.19 6.30 7.39
C ILE A 113 6.29 7.40 6.83
N ASP A 114 6.90 8.47 6.33
CA ASP A 114 6.18 9.60 5.75
C ASP A 114 5.83 9.38 4.25
N ILE A 115 5.09 10.32 3.65
CA ILE A 115 4.70 10.25 2.24
C ILE A 115 5.91 10.07 1.30
N ALA A 116 7.05 10.70 1.57
CA ALA A 116 8.22 10.62 0.70
C ALA A 116 8.84 9.22 0.75
N GLU A 117 8.97 8.64 1.95
CA GLU A 117 9.43 7.26 2.12
C GLU A 117 8.47 6.26 1.44
N ILE A 118 7.16 6.43 1.60
CA ILE A 118 6.16 5.55 0.95
C ILE A 118 6.31 5.63 -0.58
N LEU A 119 6.37 6.83 -1.14
CA LEU A 119 6.54 7.04 -2.59
C LEU A 119 7.83 6.39 -3.09
N TYR A 120 8.92 6.51 -2.34
CA TYR A 120 10.19 5.92 -2.67
C TYR A 120 10.11 4.38 -2.78
N TYR A 121 9.52 3.72 -1.77
CA TYR A 121 9.32 2.26 -1.80
C TYR A 121 8.43 1.83 -2.96
N LEU A 122 7.29 2.50 -3.16
CA LEU A 122 6.36 2.18 -4.26
C LEU A 122 7.01 2.38 -5.63
N GLN A 123 7.73 3.50 -5.82
CA GLN A 123 8.44 3.80 -7.06
C GLN A 123 9.48 2.71 -7.36
N SER A 124 10.23 2.27 -6.36
CA SER A 124 11.25 1.22 -6.51
C SER A 124 10.63 -0.14 -6.88
N ILE A 125 9.54 -0.52 -6.20
CA ILE A 125 8.81 -1.78 -6.45
C ILE A 125 8.19 -1.78 -7.85
N PHE A 126 7.48 -0.72 -8.23
CA PHE A 126 6.80 -0.67 -9.51
C PHE A 126 7.74 -0.40 -10.69
N THR A 127 8.92 0.20 -10.46
CA THR A 127 9.98 0.26 -11.47
C THR A 127 10.52 -1.14 -11.76
N LYS A 128 10.82 -1.95 -10.72
CA LYS A 128 11.20 -3.37 -10.91
C LYS A 128 10.10 -4.14 -11.66
N THR A 129 8.84 -3.97 -11.27
CA THR A 129 7.69 -4.62 -11.95
C THR A 129 7.56 -4.16 -13.42
N SER A 130 7.75 -2.87 -13.70
CA SER A 130 7.69 -2.32 -15.06
C SER A 130 8.85 -2.77 -15.94
N ASN A 131 10.01 -3.09 -15.38
CA ASN A 131 11.12 -3.65 -16.17
C ASN A 131 10.77 -5.05 -16.70
N GLU A 132 10.03 -5.84 -15.93
CA GLU A 132 9.52 -7.16 -16.36
C GLU A 132 8.30 -7.01 -17.28
N TYR A 133 7.42 -6.03 -17.03
CA TYR A 133 6.16 -5.83 -17.75
C TYR A 133 5.97 -4.39 -18.28
N PRO A 134 6.80 -3.91 -19.21
CA PRO A 134 6.86 -2.49 -19.59
C PRO A 134 5.61 -1.95 -20.27
N GLN A 135 4.84 -2.81 -20.94
CA GLN A 135 3.60 -2.42 -21.63
C GLN A 135 2.36 -2.46 -20.72
N LEU A 136 2.48 -3.04 -19.53
CA LEU A 136 1.35 -3.23 -18.61
C LEU A 136 1.37 -2.27 -17.42
N VAL A 137 2.55 -1.78 -17.05
CA VAL A 137 2.74 -0.97 -15.83
C VAL A 137 3.07 0.47 -16.19
N ASN A 138 2.11 1.37 -15.99
CA ASN A 138 2.41 2.81 -15.91
C ASN A 138 2.86 3.12 -14.48
N VAL A 139 4.17 3.28 -14.26
CA VAL A 139 4.75 3.43 -12.92
C VAL A 139 4.16 4.65 -12.19
N THR A 140 4.09 5.82 -12.83
CA THR A 140 3.58 7.05 -12.23
C THR A 140 2.14 6.90 -11.72
N LEU A 141 1.25 6.35 -12.56
CA LEU A 141 -0.13 6.11 -12.17
C LEU A 141 -0.23 5.04 -11.06
N THR A 142 0.53 3.96 -11.19
CA THR A 142 0.46 2.81 -10.28
C THR A 142 0.92 3.20 -8.87
N VAL A 143 2.00 3.99 -8.78
CA VAL A 143 2.49 4.55 -7.51
C VAL A 143 1.43 5.43 -6.85
N ASP A 144 0.83 6.37 -7.60
CA ASP A 144 -0.14 7.31 -7.03
C ASP A 144 -1.44 6.62 -6.60
N LEU A 145 -1.88 5.60 -7.33
CA LEU A 145 -3.01 4.75 -6.93
C LEU A 145 -2.71 3.89 -5.70
N ALA A 146 -1.52 3.30 -5.64
CA ALA A 146 -1.11 2.48 -4.49
C ALA A 146 -0.93 3.34 -3.22
N LEU A 147 -0.36 4.54 -3.35
CA LEU A 147 -0.30 5.52 -2.27
C LEU A 147 -1.70 5.88 -1.79
N ASN A 148 -2.60 6.26 -2.72
CA ASN A 148 -3.97 6.62 -2.39
C ASN A 148 -4.70 5.48 -1.64
N TRP A 149 -4.53 4.24 -2.10
CA TRP A 149 -5.08 3.06 -1.45
C TRP A 149 -4.52 2.84 -0.03
N LEU A 150 -3.20 2.93 0.16
CA LEU A 150 -2.57 2.77 1.47
C LEU A 150 -3.03 3.83 2.47
N LEU A 151 -3.13 5.10 2.05
CA LEU A 151 -3.63 6.19 2.90
C LEU A 151 -5.10 6.00 3.25
N ASN A 152 -5.91 5.49 2.33
CA ASN A 152 -7.32 5.18 2.58
C ASN A 152 -7.53 4.10 3.63
N ILE A 153 -6.57 3.21 3.82
CA ILE A 153 -6.67 2.12 4.80
C ILE A 153 -5.99 2.48 6.12
N TYR A 154 -4.81 3.12 6.06
CA TYR A 154 -3.92 3.26 7.22
C TYR A 154 -3.73 4.71 7.69
N ASP A 155 -4.17 5.72 6.94
CA ASP A 155 -4.08 7.15 7.30
C ASP A 155 -5.39 7.90 7.03
N LEU A 156 -6.47 7.47 7.69
CA LEU A 156 -7.81 8.05 7.55
C LEU A 156 -7.85 9.55 7.90
N ASN A 157 -7.04 9.97 8.86
CA ASN A 157 -6.95 11.35 9.31
C ASN A 157 -6.02 12.21 8.44
N ARG A 158 -5.43 11.63 7.38
CA ARG A 158 -4.49 12.32 6.49
C ARG A 158 -3.35 13.00 7.26
N THR A 159 -2.73 12.28 8.18
CA THR A 159 -1.57 12.76 8.93
C THR A 159 -0.31 12.86 8.07
N GLY A 160 -0.24 12.12 6.96
CA GLY A 160 0.92 12.05 6.08
C GLY A 160 1.92 10.95 6.45
N SER A 161 1.50 9.98 7.28
CA SER A 161 2.37 8.88 7.71
C SER A 161 1.59 7.59 7.94
N ILE A 162 2.23 6.44 7.71
CA ILE A 162 1.69 5.10 8.02
C ILE A 162 2.77 4.24 8.68
N ARG A 163 2.37 3.16 9.36
CA ARG A 163 3.34 2.17 9.87
C ARG A 163 3.99 1.43 8.71
N LEU A 164 5.32 1.28 8.76
CA LEU A 164 6.07 0.49 7.78
C LEU A 164 5.56 -0.96 7.73
N LEU A 165 5.24 -1.54 8.90
CA LEU A 165 4.64 -2.88 8.99
C LEU A 165 3.34 -2.97 8.16
N ALA A 166 2.46 -1.97 8.28
CA ALA A 166 1.18 -1.95 7.57
C ALA A 166 1.37 -1.94 6.05
N MET A 167 2.32 -1.13 5.56
CA MET A 167 2.67 -1.09 4.14
C MET A 167 3.20 -2.44 3.65
N LYS A 168 4.19 -3.04 4.36
CA LYS A 168 4.75 -4.34 4.01
C LYS A 168 3.69 -5.43 3.94
N MET A 169 2.82 -5.48 4.95
CA MET A 169 1.73 -6.46 5.01
C MET A 169 0.72 -6.28 3.87
N ALA A 170 0.28 -5.05 3.60
CA ALA A 170 -0.69 -4.77 2.56
C ALA A 170 -0.20 -5.18 1.16
N LEU A 171 1.06 -4.83 0.85
CA LEU A 171 1.69 -5.18 -0.41
C LEU A 171 1.91 -6.69 -0.49
N ALA A 172 2.44 -7.33 0.55
CA ALA A 172 2.66 -8.77 0.58
C ALA A 172 1.38 -9.59 0.49
N LEU A 173 0.25 -9.13 1.05
CA LEU A 173 -1.02 -9.85 0.96
C LEU A 173 -1.64 -9.80 -0.44
N LEU A 174 -1.37 -8.73 -1.21
CA LEU A 174 -1.90 -8.56 -2.56
C LEU A 174 -0.89 -8.83 -3.67
N CYS A 175 0.38 -9.10 -3.37
CA CYS A 175 1.35 -9.41 -4.40
C CYS A 175 1.11 -10.78 -5.06
N ARG A 176 1.79 -10.99 -6.19
CA ARG A 176 1.96 -12.31 -6.82
C ARG A 176 2.91 -13.17 -5.98
N GLY A 177 2.49 -14.38 -5.66
CA GLY A 177 3.28 -15.34 -4.88
C GLY A 177 2.43 -16.50 -4.38
N ASN A 178 3.07 -17.58 -3.93
CA ASN A 178 2.37 -18.69 -3.29
C ASN A 178 1.80 -18.21 -1.95
N ILE A 179 0.59 -18.65 -1.61
CA ILE A 179 -0.06 -18.32 -0.34
C ILE A 179 0.81 -18.71 0.87
N GLU A 180 1.53 -19.83 0.78
CA GLU A 180 2.44 -20.28 1.84
C GLU A 180 3.61 -19.31 2.05
N GLU A 181 4.24 -18.84 0.98
CA GLU A 181 5.35 -17.89 1.04
C GLU A 181 4.89 -16.55 1.61
N LYS A 182 3.70 -16.09 1.18
CA LYS A 182 3.08 -14.86 1.67
C LYS A 182 2.80 -14.95 3.17
N TYR A 183 2.31 -16.09 3.65
CA TYR A 183 2.08 -16.32 5.08
C TYR A 183 3.38 -16.40 5.87
N ARG A 184 4.41 -17.10 5.37
CA ARG A 184 5.74 -17.13 6.01
C ARG A 184 6.32 -15.73 6.14
N TYR A 185 6.26 -14.92 5.09
CA TYR A 185 6.75 -13.54 5.13
C TYR A 185 5.93 -12.67 6.08
N VAL A 186 4.60 -12.67 5.99
CA VAL A 186 3.77 -11.85 6.90
C VAL A 186 3.95 -12.26 8.37
N PHE A 187 4.15 -13.55 8.63
CA PHE A 187 4.49 -14.04 9.97
C PHE A 187 5.87 -13.52 10.42
N SER A 188 6.90 -13.59 9.56
CA SER A 188 8.25 -13.12 9.92
C SER A 188 8.30 -11.62 10.21
N LEU A 189 7.40 -10.82 9.63
CA LEU A 189 7.29 -9.39 9.93
C LEU A 189 6.93 -9.07 11.38
N VAL A 190 6.28 -10.01 12.08
CA VAL A 190 5.88 -9.85 13.49
C VAL A 190 6.55 -10.85 14.41
N ALA A 191 7.35 -11.78 13.88
CA ALA A 191 8.07 -12.75 14.68
C ALA A 191 9.29 -12.13 15.37
N TYR A 192 9.82 -12.81 16.38
CA TYR A 192 11.10 -12.48 16.98
C TYR A 192 11.79 -13.75 17.47
N THR A 193 13.11 -13.72 17.46
CA THR A 193 13.95 -14.77 18.05
C THR A 193 14.19 -14.40 19.52
N PRO A 194 13.75 -15.21 20.50
CA PRO A 194 14.04 -14.97 21.91
C PRO A 194 15.56 -15.03 22.15
N THR A 195 16.10 -14.14 22.98
CA THR A 195 17.54 -14.06 23.27
C THR A 195 18.11 -15.28 23.97
N ASP A 196 17.26 -16.11 24.57
CA ASP A 196 17.68 -17.10 25.56
C ASP A 196 17.80 -18.54 25.02
N ASN A 197 17.57 -18.79 23.72
CA ASN A 197 17.80 -20.11 23.11
C ASN A 197 18.04 -20.00 21.60
N ASP A 198 18.78 -20.96 21.01
CA ASP A 198 18.82 -21.29 19.56
C ASP A 198 17.44 -21.79 19.06
N ALA A 199 16.38 -21.06 19.40
CA ALA A 199 14.99 -21.42 19.19
C ALA A 199 14.45 -20.80 17.89
N CYS A 200 13.45 -21.47 17.31
CA CYS A 200 12.70 -20.98 16.17
C CYS A 200 12.05 -19.62 16.48
N ASP A 201 11.81 -18.83 15.43
CA ASP A 201 11.06 -17.58 15.53
C ASP A 201 9.66 -17.79 16.15
N VAL A 202 9.34 -16.98 17.16
CA VAL A 202 8.06 -17.05 17.88
C VAL A 202 7.24 -15.78 17.69
N VAL A 203 5.92 -15.90 17.87
CA VAL A 203 4.96 -14.78 17.86
C VAL A 203 4.09 -14.90 19.09
N ASP A 204 4.12 -13.86 19.94
CA ASP A 204 3.24 -13.76 21.09
C ASP A 204 1.83 -13.27 20.70
N ARG A 205 0.91 -13.28 21.66
CA ARG A 205 -0.48 -12.83 21.47
C ARG A 205 -0.57 -11.37 21.01
N GLN A 206 0.32 -10.50 21.48
CA GLN A 206 0.29 -9.07 21.16
C GLN A 206 0.69 -8.83 19.70
N ARG A 207 1.77 -9.44 19.25
CA ARG A 207 2.27 -9.39 17.87
C ARG A 207 1.27 -9.99 16.89
N LEU A 208 0.64 -11.11 17.24
CA LEU A 208 -0.43 -11.70 16.44
C LEU A 208 -1.65 -10.76 16.35
N SER A 209 -2.01 -10.09 17.45
CA SER A 209 -3.08 -9.09 17.45
C SER A 209 -2.78 -7.91 16.52
N ILE A 210 -1.54 -7.42 16.51
CA ILE A 210 -1.11 -6.35 15.59
C ILE A 210 -1.27 -6.80 14.13
N LEU A 211 -0.84 -8.03 13.80
CA LEU A 211 -0.98 -8.60 12.47
C LEU A 211 -2.46 -8.60 12.03
N PHE A 212 -3.36 -9.14 12.85
CA PHE A 212 -4.77 -9.17 12.49
C PHE A 212 -5.41 -7.78 12.38
N GLN A 213 -4.99 -6.83 13.24
CA GLN A 213 -5.44 -5.44 13.16
C GLN A 213 -5.01 -4.76 11.85
N GLN A 214 -3.81 -5.06 11.34
CA GLN A 214 -3.38 -4.54 10.04
C GLN A 214 -4.09 -5.26 8.87
N ALA A 215 -4.38 -6.56 9.00
CA ALA A 215 -5.04 -7.30 7.93
C ALA A 215 -6.52 -6.95 7.76
N ILE A 216 -7.26 -6.77 8.88
CA ILE A 216 -8.73 -6.59 8.87
C ILE A 216 -9.18 -5.27 8.24
N VAL A 217 -8.32 -4.25 8.22
CA VAL A 217 -8.66 -2.96 7.62
C VAL A 217 -8.77 -3.02 6.09
N ILE A 218 -8.14 -4.02 5.45
CA ILE A 218 -8.24 -4.22 3.99
C ILE A 218 -9.69 -4.58 3.58
N PRO A 219 -10.33 -5.67 4.08
CA PRO A 219 -11.73 -5.94 3.77
C PRO A 219 -12.68 -4.88 4.34
N LYS A 220 -12.30 -4.18 5.43
CA LYS A 220 -13.08 -3.04 5.95
C LYS A 220 -13.22 -1.93 4.92
N GLN A 221 -12.14 -1.56 4.24
CA GLN A 221 -12.18 -0.53 3.20
C GLN A 221 -13.10 -0.91 2.03
N LEU A 222 -13.31 -2.20 1.80
CA LEU A 222 -14.20 -2.72 0.77
C LEU A 222 -15.67 -2.83 1.22
N GLY A 223 -15.97 -2.45 2.47
CA GLY A 223 -17.29 -2.61 3.08
C GLY A 223 -17.65 -4.06 3.42
N GLU A 224 -16.67 -4.94 3.58
CA GLU A 224 -16.88 -6.39 3.78
C GLU A 224 -16.47 -6.88 5.18
N ILE A 225 -16.17 -5.98 6.12
CA ILE A 225 -15.65 -6.33 7.46
C ILE A 225 -16.53 -7.32 8.24
N ALA A 226 -17.87 -7.20 8.13
CA ALA A 226 -18.82 -8.06 8.83
C ALA A 226 -18.66 -9.55 8.47
N ALA A 227 -18.14 -9.85 7.28
CA ALA A 227 -17.88 -11.22 6.84
C ALA A 227 -16.65 -11.85 7.52
N PHE A 228 -15.79 -11.04 8.15
CA PHE A 228 -14.52 -11.45 8.75
C PHE A 228 -14.48 -11.23 10.26
N GLY A 229 -15.66 -11.19 10.90
CA GLY A 229 -15.78 -11.10 12.36
C GLY A 229 -15.51 -9.71 12.93
N GLY A 230 -15.40 -8.67 12.09
CA GLY A 230 -15.38 -7.31 12.60
C GLY A 230 -16.80 -6.74 12.77
N SER A 231 -16.93 -5.80 13.70
CA SER A 231 -18.15 -5.04 13.96
C SER A 231 -18.12 -3.68 13.28
#